data_AF-A0A945HFW2-F1
#
_entry.id   AF-A0A945HFW2-F1
#
_cell.length_a   1.000
_cell.length_b   1.000
_cell.length_c   1.000
_cell.angle_alpha   90.00
_cell.angle_beta   90.00
_cell.angle_gamma   90.00
#
_symmetry.space_group_name_H-M   'P 1'
#
loop_
_entity.id
_entity.type
_entity.pdbx_description
1 polymer ?
#
loop_
_entity_poly.entity_id
_entity_poly.type
_entity_poly.pdbx_seq_one_letter_code
_entity_poly.pdbx_strand_id
1 'polypeptide(L)' 'MVVVPGGPLVGRIRVPGDKSISHRVLMLAALADGTSTVRGLSDGGD' A
#
# COMPACT_ATOMS: atom_id res chain seq x y z
N MET A 1 -0.98 25.47 7.90
CA MET A 1 -1.31 25.34 6.46
C MET A 1 -2.78 25.63 6.31
N VAL A 2 -3.17 26.63 5.52
CA VAL A 2 -4.59 26.90 5.22
C VAL A 2 -4.86 26.37 3.82
N VAL A 3 -5.87 25.51 3.70
CA VAL A 3 -6.35 24.99 2.41
C VAL A 3 -7.63 25.73 2.06
N VAL A 4 -7.70 26.26 0.84
CA VAL A 4 -8.88 26.92 0.29
C VAL A 4 -9.52 26.04 -0.80
N PRO A 5 -10.85 26.08 -0.99
CA PRO A 5 -11.53 25.22 -1.96
C PRO A 5 -11.07 25.46 -3.40
N GLY A 6 -10.67 24.39 -4.11
CA GLY A 6 -10.12 24.44 -5.47
C GLY A 6 -11.02 23.93 -6.59
N GLY A 7 -12.28 23.59 -6.29
CA GLY A 7 -13.19 22.92 -7.23
C GLY A 7 -13.06 21.38 -7.23
N PRO A 8 -13.78 20.68 -8.10
CA PRO A 8 -13.81 19.21 -8.13
C PRO A 8 -12.45 18.61 -8.50
N LEU A 9 -12.06 17.52 -7.82
CA LEU A 9 -10.88 16.75 -8.19
C LEU A 9 -11.18 15.87 -9.42
N VAL A 10 -10.41 16.03 -10.49
CA VAL A 10 -10.51 15.22 -11.71
C VAL A 10 -9.16 14.59 -12.02
N GLY A 11 -9.12 13.27 -12.12
CA GLY A 11 -7.89 12.56 -12.45
C GLY A 11 -8.00 11.05 -12.27
N ARG A 12 -6.88 10.38 -12.47
CA ARG A 12 -6.70 8.95 -12.19
C ARG A 12 -5.43 8.79 -11.37
N ILE A 13 -5.47 7.91 -10.38
CA ILE A 13 -4.33 7.58 -9.54
C ILE A 13 -4.20 6.06 -9.45
N ARG A 14 -2.96 5.58 -9.37
CA ARG A 14 -2.68 4.22 -8.89
C ARG A 14 -2.53 4.30 -7.38
N VAL A 15 -3.41 3.62 -6.66
CA VAL A 15 -3.35 3.55 -5.20
C VAL A 15 -2.06 2.83 -4.78
N PRO A 16 -1.28 3.38 -3.83
CA PRO A 16 -0.10 2.70 -3.29
C PRO A 16 -0.49 1.43 -2.54
N GLY A 17 0.49 0.57 -2.24
CA GLY A 17 0.27 -0.61 -1.42
C GLY A 17 -0.23 -0.24 -0.02
N ASP A 18 -1.10 -1.08 0.55
CA ASP A 18 -1.62 -0.88 1.92
C ASP A 18 -0.62 -1.42 2.95
N LYS A 19 -0.27 -0.59 3.94
CA LYS A 19 0.72 -0.94 4.98
C LYS A 19 0.28 -2.14 5.83
N SER A 20 -0.98 -2.19 6.25
CA SER A 20 -1.51 -3.26 7.11
C SER A 20 -1.60 -4.60 6.38
N ILE A 21 -2.04 -4.58 5.12
CA ILE A 21 -2.09 -5.75 4.25
C ILE A 21 -0.68 -6.23 3.93
N SER A 22 0.24 -5.31 3.61
CA SER A 22 1.64 -5.65 3.33
C SER A 22 2.29 -6.38 4.50
N HIS A 23 2.12 -5.87 5.72
CA HIS A 23 2.65 -6.53 6.93
C HIS A 23 2.04 -7.92 7.12
N ARG A 24 0.72 -8.06 6.97
CA ARG A 24 0.05 -9.38 7.09
C ARG A 24 0.50 -10.37 6.04
N VAL A 25 0.68 -9.93 4.80
CA VAL A 25 1.18 -10.78 3.71
C VAL A 25 2.59 -11.26 4.01
N LEU A 26 3.47 -10.39 4.54
CA LEU A 26 4.81 -10.80 4.95
C LEU A 26 4.78 -11.82 6.09
N MET A 27 3.92 -11.63 7.10
CA MET A 27 3.75 -12.61 8.19
C MET A 27 3.27 -13.97 7.66
N LEU A 28 2.28 -13.98 6.77
CA LEU A 28 1.77 -15.22 6.17
C LEU A 28 2.81 -15.90 5.27
N ALA A 29 3.55 -15.13 4.48
CA ALA A 29 4.62 -15.63 3.63
C ALA A 29 5.76 -16.27 4.43
N ALA A 30 6.06 -15.74 5.62
CA ALA A 30 7.08 -16.30 6.52
C ALA A 30 6.67 -17.64 7.15
N LEU A 31 5.37 -17.95 7.18
CA LEU A 31 4.84 -19.22 7.69
C LEU A 31 4.63 -20.26 6.58
N ALA A 32 4.75 -19.87 5.32
CA ALA A 32 4.49 -20.76 4.20
C ALA A 32 5.70 -21.66 3.92
N ASP A 33 5.45 -22.95 3.68
CA ASP A 33 6.47 -23.83 3.12
C ASP A 33 6.78 -23.43 1.67
N GLY A 34 8.07 -23.30 1.35
CA GLY A 34 8.53 -22.95 0.00
C GLY A 34 8.66 -21.45 -0.24
N THR A 35 8.44 -21.01 -1.49
CA THR A 35 8.70 -19.62 -1.92
C THR A 35 7.42 -18.85 -2.21
N SER A 36 7.24 -17.72 -1.54
CA SER A 36 6.15 -16.77 -1.80
C SER A 36 6.61 -15.64 -2.73
N THR A 37 5.81 -15.34 -3.75
CA THR A 37 6.03 -14.16 -4.62
C THR A 37 4.98 -13.10 -4.31
N VAL A 38 5.42 -11.92 -3.88
CA VAL A 38 4.55 -10.81 -3.49
C VAL A 38 4.85 -9.57 -4.33
N ARG A 39 3.81 -8.83 -4.73
CA ARG A 39 3.92 -7.60 -5.54
C ARG A 39 3.07 -6.49 -4.94
N GLY A 40 3.47 -5.24 -5.19
CA GLY A 40 2.70 -4.07 -4.74
C GLY A 40 2.71 -3.89 -3.22
N LEU A 41 3.76 -4.36 -2.55
CA LEU A 41 3.97 -4.06 -1.13
C LEU A 41 4.09 -2.54 -0.94
N SER A 42 3.52 -2.06 0.17
CA SER A 42 3.78 -0.72 0.68
C SER A 42 5.28 -0.59 0.94
N ASP A 43 5.84 0.59 0.67
CA ASP A 43 7.24 0.94 0.93
C ASP A 43 7.57 0.99 2.44
N GLY A 44 6.56 0.88 3.30
CA GLY A 44 6.72 0.71 4.73
C GLY A 44 7.19 1.96 5.46
N GLY A 45 7.26 3.11 4.79
CA GLY A 45 7.65 4.38 5.39
C GLY A 45 6.83 4.68 6.64
N ASP A 46 7.50 4.64 7.80
CA ASP A 46 7.16 5.41 9.00
C ASP A 46 8.30 6.42 9.20
#